data_AF-A0A1G6PCZ0-F1
#
_entry.id   AF-A0A1G6PCZ0-F1
#
_cell.length_a   1.000
_cell.length_b   1.000
_cell.length_c   1.000
_cell.angle_alpha   90.00
_cell.angle_beta   90.00
_cell.angle_gamma   90.00
#
_symmetry.space_group_name_H-M   'P 1'
#
loop_
_entity.id
_entity.type
_entity.pdbx_description
1 polymer ?
#
loop_
_entity_poly.entity_id
_entity_poly.type
_entity_poly.pdbx_seq_one_letter_code
_entity_poly.pdbx_strand_id
1 'polypeptide(L)' 'MQSVLRTPALALPASLTRRPLRVRAMAWLRLGLARRRERQYLAEMEPRMLRDIGIGPHDAHREARKLWWEV' A
#
# COMPACT_ATOMS: atom_id res chain seq x y z
N MET A 1 -46.25 33.11 12.60
CA MET A 1 -45.79 32.80 11.24
C MET A 1 -44.49 32.01 11.38
N GLN A 2 -44.54 30.69 11.16
CA GLN A 2 -43.41 29.78 11.35
C GLN A 2 -42.68 29.60 10.02
N SER A 3 -41.42 30.02 9.93
CA SER A 3 -40.58 29.80 8.76
C SER A 3 -39.49 28.80 9.13
N VAL A 4 -39.77 27.51 8.95
CA VAL A 4 -38.78 26.44 9.11
C VAL A 4 -37.93 26.42 7.83
N LEU A 5 -36.78 27.09 7.86
CA LEU A 5 -35.80 26.99 6.78
C LEU A 5 -35.14 25.61 6.83
N ARG A 6 -35.70 24.73 6.01
CA ARG A 6 -35.24 23.40 5.64
C ARG A 6 -33.77 23.46 5.22
N THR A 7 -32.88 22.93 6.06
CA THR A 7 -31.48 22.65 5.71
C THR A 7 -31.46 21.76 4.47
N PRO A 8 -30.91 22.20 3.32
CA PRO A 8 -30.63 21.26 2.25
C PRO A 8 -29.48 20.39 2.74
N ALA A 9 -29.84 19.19 3.20
CA ALA A 9 -28.88 18.12 3.44
C ALA A 9 -27.95 18.06 2.23
N LEU A 10 -26.63 18.12 2.49
CA LEU A 10 -25.59 17.91 1.50
C LEU A 10 -25.98 16.70 0.64
N ALA A 11 -26.40 16.97 -0.60
CA ALA A 11 -26.47 15.95 -1.63
C ALA A 11 -25.02 15.59 -1.96
N LEU A 12 -24.45 14.66 -1.18
CA LEU A 12 -23.20 14.00 -1.52
C LEU A 12 -23.40 13.41 -2.91
N PRO A 13 -22.62 13.83 -3.93
CA PRO A 13 -22.81 13.30 -5.27
C PRO A 13 -22.55 11.80 -5.20
N ALA A 14 -23.60 11.02 -5.47
CA ALA A 14 -23.58 9.57 -5.57
C ALA A 14 -22.71 9.06 -6.75
N SER A 15 -21.85 9.91 -7.32
CA SER A 15 -20.76 9.52 -8.18
C SER A 15 -19.62 8.91 -7.36
N LEU A 16 -19.92 7.83 -6.65
CA LEU A 16 -18.94 6.79 -6.39
C LEU A 16 -18.66 6.13 -7.73
N THR A 17 -17.92 6.86 -8.58
CA THR A 17 -17.42 6.44 -9.88
C THR A 17 -16.88 5.04 -9.70
N ARG A 18 -17.57 4.03 -10.25
CA ARG A 18 -17.11 2.64 -10.28
C ARG A 18 -15.74 2.68 -10.95
N ARG A 19 -14.69 2.71 -10.14
CA ARG A 19 -13.31 2.70 -10.64
C ARG A 19 -13.21 1.45 -11.51
N PRO A 20 -12.83 1.59 -12.79
CA PRO A 20 -12.79 0.46 -13.68
C PRO A 20 -11.82 -0.57 -13.11
N LEU A 21 -12.13 -1.86 -13.24
CA LEU A 21 -11.35 -2.96 -12.64
C LEU A 21 -9.85 -2.84 -12.96
N ARG A 22 -9.51 -2.33 -14.16
CA ARG A 22 -8.13 -2.00 -14.58
C ARG A 22 -7.41 -1.04 -13.63
N VAL A 23 -8.08 0.01 -13.12
CA VAL A 23 -7.48 0.98 -12.19
C VAL A 23 -7.24 0.32 -10.84
N ARG A 24 -8.17 -0.54 -10.38
CA ARG A 24 -7.98 -1.31 -9.15
C ARG A 24 -6.83 -2.31 -9.28
N ALA A 25 -6.77 -3.04 -10.39
CA ALA A 25 -5.69 -3.98 -10.70
C ALA A 25 -4.34 -3.26 -10.79
N MET A 26 -4.27 -2.12 -11.49
CA MET A 26 -3.06 -1.30 -11.60
C MET A 26 -2.60 -0.78 -10.23
N ALA A 27 -3.53 -0.31 -9.39
CA ALA A 27 -3.22 0.13 -8.04
C ALA A 27 -2.67 -1.02 -7.18
N TRP A 28 -3.28 -2.21 -7.29
CA TRP A 28 -2.82 -3.43 -6.63
C TRP A 28 -1.40 -3.82 -7.09
N LEU A 29 -1.14 -3.82 -8.41
CA LEU A 29 0.18 -4.10 -8.97
C LEU A 29 1.23 -3.10 -8.50
N ARG A 30 0.89 -1.80 -8.47
CA ARG A 30 1.80 -0.75 -7.97
C ARG A 30 2.13 -0.93 -6.49
N LEU A 31 1.14 -1.27 -5.68
CA LEU A 31 1.34 -1.55 -4.25
C LEU A 31 2.25 -2.78 -4.06
N GLY A 32 1.99 -3.86 -4.79
CA GLY A 32 2.83 -5.06 -4.77
C GLY A 32 4.26 -4.78 -5.22
N LEU A 33 4.44 -3.95 -6.26
CA LEU A 33 5.77 -3.58 -6.75
C LEU A 33 6.53 -2.70 -5.75
N ALA A 34 5.86 -1.73 -5.10
CA ALA A 34 6.45 -0.91 -4.05
C ALA A 34 6.93 -1.78 -2.88
N ARG A 35 6.08 -2.72 -2.43
CA ARG A 35 6.40 -3.63 -1.32
C ARG A 35 7.53 -4.60 -1.68
N ARG A 36 7.59 -5.05 -2.94
CA ARG A 36 8.71 -5.85 -3.46
C ARG A 36 10.02 -5.06 -3.46
N ARG A 37 10.00 -3.80 -3.90
CA ARG A 37 11.19 -2.93 -3.88
C ARG A 37 11.70 -2.68 -2.46
N GLU A 38 10.80 -2.43 -1.52
CA GLU A 38 11.15 -2.25 -0.10
C GLU A 38 11.82 -3.50 0.48
N ARG A 39 11.35 -4.68 0.12
CA ARG A 39 11.99 -5.96 0.50
C ARG A 39 13.32 -6.21 -0.20
N GLN A 40 13.44 -5.83 -1.48
CA GLN A 40 14.72 -5.92 -2.20
C GLN A 40 15.76 -4.97 -1.61
N TYR A 41 15.34 -3.79 -1.15
CA TYR A 41 16.22 -2.85 -0.47
C TYR A 41 16.85 -3.46 0.79
N LEU A 42 16.11 -4.30 1.54
CA LEU A 42 16.66 -5.06 2.67
C LEU A 42 17.70 -6.10 2.23
N ALA A 43 17.51 -6.76 1.08
CA ALA A 43 18.50 -7.74 0.58
C ALA A 43 19.72 -7.10 -0.08
N GLU A 44 19.57 -5.93 -0.67
CA GLU A 44 20.67 -5.14 -1.23
C GLU A 44 21.38 -4.29 -0.16
N MET A 45 20.81 -4.23 1.05
CA MET A 45 21.38 -3.50 2.16
C MET A 45 22.72 -4.10 2.58
N GLU A 46 23.67 -3.23 2.86
CA GLU A 46 25.02 -3.65 3.17
C GLU A 46 25.06 -4.51 4.46
N PRO A 47 25.84 -5.59 4.52
CA PRO A 47 25.84 -6.53 5.65
C PRO A 47 26.10 -5.88 7.02
N ARG A 48 26.82 -4.75 7.04
CA ARG A 48 27.05 -3.95 8.26
C ARG A 48 25.77 -3.32 8.81
N MET A 49 24.92 -2.78 7.93
CA MET A 49 23.65 -2.17 8.31
C MET A 49 22.64 -3.23 8.76
N LEU A 50 22.64 -4.40 8.12
CA LEU A 50 21.84 -5.53 8.56
C LEU A 50 22.23 -5.98 9.98
N ARG A 51 23.54 -5.98 10.27
CA ARG A 51 24.07 -6.30 11.59
C ARG A 51 23.65 -5.30 12.66
N ASP A 52 23.57 -4.00 12.33
CA ASP A 52 23.09 -2.96 13.23
C ASP A 52 21.59 -3.11 13.58
N ILE A 53 20.79 -3.64 12.65
CA ILE A 53 19.36 -3.93 12.87
C ILE A 53 19.17 -5.30 13.57
N GLY A 54 20.25 -6.06 13.76
CA GLY A 54 20.22 -7.38 14.39
C GLY A 54 19.69 -8.50 13.49
N ILE A 55 19.64 -8.28 12.17
CA ILE A 55 19.15 -9.26 11.19
C ILE A 55 20.34 -9.88 10.46
N GLY A 56 20.37 -11.21 10.36
CA GLY A 56 21.39 -11.89 9.57
C GLY A 56 21.20 -11.65 8.06
N PRO A 57 22.28 -11.57 7.26
CA PRO A 57 22.17 -11.41 5.81
C PRO A 57 21.37 -12.55 5.15
N HIS A 58 21.45 -13.76 5.70
CA HIS A 58 20.62 -14.89 5.26
C HIS A 58 19.12 -14.64 5.45
N ASP A 59 18.71 -14.05 6.57
CA ASP A 59 17.31 -13.75 6.86
C ASP A 59 16.79 -12.58 6.02
N ALA A 60 17.62 -11.57 5.77
CA ALA A 60 17.31 -10.49 4.84
C ALA A 60 17.05 -11.01 3.41
N HIS A 61 17.89 -11.94 2.92
CA HIS A 61 17.65 -12.60 1.63
C HIS A 61 16.41 -13.48 1.63
N ARG A 62 16.13 -14.19 2.73
CA ARG A 62 14.92 -15.00 2.88
C ARG A 62 13.66 -14.15 2.79
N GLU A 63 13.67 -13.01 3.50
CA GLU A 63 12.55 -12.06 3.51
C GLU A 63 12.38 -11.37 2.15
N ALA A 64 13.48 -11.06 1.46
CA ALA A 64 13.45 -10.46 0.13
C ALA A 64 12.92 -11.38 -0.98
N ARG A 65 13.04 -12.70 -0.79
CA ARG A 65 12.50 -13.70 -1.72
C ARG A 65 11.00 -13.94 -1.55
N LYS A 66 10.38 -13.49 -0.45
CA LYS A 66 8.94 -13.63 -0.24
C LYS A 66 8.16 -12.86 -1.30
N LEU A 67 7.09 -13.46 -1.80
CA LEU A 67 6.20 -12.82 -2.75
C LEU A 67 5.46 -11.66 -2.07
N TRP A 68 5.11 -10.63 -2.83
CA TRP A 68 4.53 -9.39 -2.27
C TRP A 68 3.17 -9.60 -1.57
N TRP A 69 2.52 -10.74 -1.80
CA TRP A 69 1.28 -11.17 -1.12
C TRP A 69 1.51 -12.05 0.11
N GLU A 70 2.74 -12.49 0.37
CA GLU A 70 3.09 -13.23 1.59
C GLU A 70 3.45 -12.25 2.70
N VAL A 71 2.86 -12.43 3.88
CA VAL A 71 3.16 -11.67 5.10
C VAL A 71 4.23 -12.44 5.88
#